data_AF-A0A941FBJ1-F1
#
_entry.id   AF-A0A941FBJ1-F1
#
_cell.length_a   1.000
_cell.length_b   1.000
_cell.length_c   1.000
_cell.angle_alpha   90.00
_cell.angle_beta   90.00
_cell.angle_gamma   90.00
#
_symmetry.space_group_name_H-M   'P 1'
#
loop_
_entity.id
_entity.type
_entity.pdbx_description
1 polymer ?
#
loop_
_entity_poly.entity_id
_entity_poly.type
_entity_poly.pdbx_seq_one_letter_code
_entity_poly.pdbx_strand_id
1 'polypeptide(L)'
;MAFDVVQRGNGLTGWPYARRRAALEALFAEGGLTAPWVQCLSTADPAVAQEWLSWTAAGVKGLCFKRLDELYRGACDRGGSAKGR
;
A
#
# COMPACT_ATOMS: atom_id res chain seq x y z
N MET A 1 -8.32 -7.11 1.27
CA MET A 1 -7.91 -5.70 1.07
C MET A 1 -6.61 -5.66 0.28
N ALA A 2 -6.53 -4.85 -0.78
CA ALA A 2 -5.37 -4.75 -1.66
C ALA A 2 -4.54 -3.50 -1.35
N PHE A 3 -3.21 -3.61 -1.31
CA PHE A 3 -2.31 -2.52 -0.86
C PHE A 3 -1.09 -2.26 -1.77
N ASP A 4 -0.84 -3.14 -2.75
CA ASP A 4 0.23 -3.01 -3.75
C ASP A 4 -0.17 -3.76 -5.03
N VAL A 5 0.50 -3.47 -6.15
CA VAL A 5 0.38 -4.21 -7.41
C VAL A 5 1.78 -4.40 -7.99
N VAL A 6 2.14 -5.65 -8.28
CA VAL A 6 3.49 -6.02 -8.74
C VAL A 6 3.53 -6.47 -10.20
N GLN A 7 2.36 -6.67 -10.81
CA GLN A 7 2.20 -7.08 -12.20
C GLN A 7 0.89 -6.49 -12.75
N ARG A 8 0.95 -5.86 -13.92
CA ARG A 8 -0.23 -5.41 -14.68
C ARG A 8 0.11 -5.36 -16.17
N GLY A 9 -0.11 -6.47 -16.89
CA GLY A 9 0.36 -6.64 -18.27
C GLY A 9 1.88 -6.84 -18.36
N ASN A 10 2.67 -6.01 -17.68
CA ASN A 10 4.11 -6.13 -17.46
C ASN A 10 4.46 -6.19 -15.96
N GLY A 11 5.71 -6.56 -15.68
CA GLY A 11 6.25 -6.58 -14.32
C GLY A 11 6.49 -5.18 -13.77
N LEU A 12 5.99 -4.91 -12.57
CA LEU A 12 6.08 -3.61 -11.90
C LEU A 12 7.03 -3.62 -10.71
N THR A 13 7.73 -4.72 -10.44
CA THR A 13 8.60 -4.86 -9.27
C THR A 13 9.74 -3.84 -9.23
N GLY A 14 10.25 -3.46 -10.40
CA GLY A 14 11.26 -2.41 -10.58
C GLY A 14 10.73 -0.97 -10.52
N TRP A 15 9.43 -0.76 -10.28
CA TRP A 15 8.86 0.58 -10.13
C TRP A 15 8.93 1.04 -8.67
N PRO A 16 9.11 2.34 -8.39
CA PRO A 16 8.93 2.91 -7.05
C PRO A 16 7.52 2.65 -6.49
N TYR A 17 7.39 2.48 -5.17
CA TYR A 17 6.10 2.23 -4.53
C TYR A 17 5.04 3.27 -4.88
N ALA A 18 5.39 4.56 -4.97
CA ALA A 18 4.46 5.61 -5.36
C ALA A 18 3.79 5.34 -6.74
N ARG A 19 4.58 4.87 -7.72
CA ARG A 19 4.05 4.50 -9.04
C ARG A 19 3.19 3.24 -8.99
N ARG A 20 3.60 2.23 -8.22
CA ARG A 20 2.79 1.02 -8.04
C ARG A 20 1.47 1.33 -7.34
N ARG A 21 1.48 2.22 -6.36
CA ARG A 21 0.27 2.67 -5.65
C ARG A 21 -0.70 3.38 -6.59
N ALA A 22 -0.21 4.30 -7.42
CA ALA A 22 -1.04 4.95 -8.45
C ALA A 22 -1.62 3.94 -9.45
N ALA A 23 -0.83 2.93 -9.86
CA ALA A 23 -1.32 1.86 -10.74
C ALA A 23 -2.40 0.99 -10.09
N LEU A 24 -2.34 0.76 -8.77
CA LEU A 24 -3.39 0.07 -8.01
C LEU A 24 -4.67 0.91 -7.96
N GLU A 25 -4.57 2.21 -7.68
CA GLU A 25 -5.70 3.14 -7.68
C GLU A 25 -6.40 3.18 -9.05
N ALA A 26 -5.61 3.29 -10.12
CA ALA A 26 -6.10 3.22 -11.49
C ALA A 26 -6.79 1.88 -11.79
N LEU A 27 -6.24 0.75 -11.31
CA LEU A 27 -6.86 -0.57 -11.49
C LEU A 27 -8.24 -0.65 -10.83
N PHE A 28 -8.42 -0.07 -9.65
CA PHE A 28 -9.73 -0.02 -8.98
C PHE A 28 -10.70 0.91 -9.73
N ALA A 29 -10.24 2.09 -10.16
CA ALA A 29 -11.06 3.07 -10.86
C ALA A 29 -11.50 2.59 -12.25
N GLU A 30 -10.58 2.04 -13.04
CA GLU A 30 -10.85 1.56 -14.40
C GLU A 30 -11.58 0.21 -14.41
N GLY A 31 -11.19 -0.70 -13.52
CA GLY A 31 -11.70 -2.07 -13.49
C GLY A 31 -13.03 -2.22 -12.75
N GLY A 32 -13.53 -1.16 -12.10
CA GLY A 32 -14.73 -1.23 -11.27
C GLY A 32 -14.61 -2.30 -10.17
N LEU A 33 -13.41 -2.48 -9.63
CA LEU A 33 -13.14 -3.51 -8.62
C LEU A 33 -13.90 -3.15 -7.34
N THR A 34 -15.03 -3.82 -7.17
CA THR A 34 -15.87 -3.76 -5.98
C THR A 34 -15.78 -5.09 -5.23
N ALA A 35 -16.74 -5.39 -4.36
CA ALA A 35 -16.74 -6.61 -3.55
C ALA A 35 -16.42 -7.86 -4.41
N PRO A 36 -15.53 -8.76 -3.94
CA PRO A 36 -14.94 -8.83 -2.59
C PRO A 36 -13.69 -7.97 -2.38
N TRP A 37 -13.29 -7.16 -3.35
CA TRP A 37 -12.07 -6.36 -3.29
C TRP A 37 -12.32 -5.02 -2.63
N VAL A 38 -11.39 -4.63 -1.76
CA VAL A 38 -11.37 -3.31 -1.11
C VAL A 38 -9.94 -2.79 -1.17
N GLN A 39 -9.78 -1.56 -1.62
CA GLN A 39 -8.49 -0.89 -1.62
C GLN A 39 -8.10 -0.47 -0.20
N CYS A 40 -6.85 -0.73 0.19
CA CYS A 40 -6.30 -0.30 1.47
C CYS A 40 -6.18 1.23 1.50
N LEU A 41 -6.62 1.84 2.60
CA LEU A 41 -6.34 3.24 2.89
C LEU A 41 -4.83 3.44 3.00
N SER A 42 -4.35 4.56 2.46
CA SER A 42 -2.94 4.95 2.50
C SER A 42 -2.87 6.47 2.50
N THR A 43 -1.92 7.02 3.24
CA THR A 43 -1.65 8.45 3.30
C THR A 43 -0.14 8.68 3.28
N ALA A 44 0.28 9.79 2.68
CA ALA A 44 1.64 10.32 2.80
C ALA A 44 1.73 11.45 3.83
N ASP A 45 0.59 11.89 4.38
CA ASP A 45 0.53 12.93 5.41
C ASP A 45 0.81 12.33 6.80
N PRO A 46 1.89 12.75 7.48
CA PRO A 46 2.19 12.29 8.83
C PRO A 46 1.09 12.62 9.84
N ALA A 47 0.36 13.73 9.69
CA ALA A 47 -0.71 14.10 10.62
C ALA A 47 -1.88 13.12 10.52
N VAL A 48 -2.28 12.77 9.30
CA VAL A 48 -3.32 11.75 9.05
C VAL A 48 -2.86 10.38 9.55
N ALA A 49 -1.59 10.02 9.35
CA ALA A 49 -1.04 8.76 9.87
C ALA A 49 -1.10 8.72 11.42
N GLN A 50 -0.76 9.82 12.09
CA GLN A 50 -0.86 9.91 13.56
C GLN A 50 -2.30 9.80 14.04
N GLU A 51 -3.24 10.44 13.33
CA GLU A 51 -4.67 10.29 13.61
C GLU A 51 -5.10 8.82 13.51
N TRP A 52 -4.69 8.09 12.47
CA TRP A 52 -5.05 6.68 12.30
C TRP A 52 -4.50 5.77 13.39
N LEU A 53 -3.33 6.10 13.98
CA LEU A 53 -2.81 5.36 15.12
C LEU A 53 -3.70 5.49 16.36
N SER A 54 -4.48 6.57 16.47
CA SER A 54 -5.48 6.71 17.55
C SER A 54 -6.69 5.77 17.36
N TRP A 55 -6.92 5.23 16.15
CA TRP A 55 -8.09 4.40 15.82
C TRP A 55 -8.01 2.96 16.35
N THR A 56 -7.27 2.73 17.45
CA THR A 56 -7.18 1.42 18.12
C THR A 56 -8.55 0.85 18.48
N ALA A 57 -9.52 1.70 18.87
CA ALA A 57 -10.89 1.31 19.15
C ALA A 57 -11.66 0.79 17.92
N ALA A 58 -11.27 1.17 16.70
CA ALA A 58 -11.83 0.67 15.45
C ALA A 58 -11.17 -0.63 14.97
N GLY A 59 -10.33 -1.26 15.81
CA GLY A 59 -9.64 -2.52 15.50
C GLY A 59 -8.38 -2.37 14.65
N VAL A 60 -7.91 -1.13 14.41
CA VAL A 60 -6.62 -0.87 13.75
C VAL A 60 -5.49 -1.26 14.70
N LYS A 61 -4.71 -2.29 14.33
CA LYS A 61 -3.59 -2.79 15.15
C LYS A 61 -2.28 -2.02 15.00
N GLY A 62 -2.19 -1.13 14.02
CA GLY A 62 -0.99 -0.36 13.68
C GLY A 62 -0.90 -0.05 12.20
N LEU A 63 0.17 0.64 11.80
CA LEU A 63 0.39 1.07 10.43
C LEU A 63 1.56 0.31 9.77
N CYS A 64 1.43 0.10 8.46
CA CYS A 64 2.54 -0.36 7.63
C CYS A 64 3.14 0.85 6.91
N PHE A 65 4.38 1.18 7.21
CA PHE A 65 5.13 2.25 6.56
C PHE A 65 5.91 1.68 5.38
N LYS A 66 5.73 2.30 4.22
CA LYS A 66 6.42 1.98 2.97
C LYS A 66 7.16 3.21 2.49
N ARG A 67 8.40 3.04 2.05
CA ARG A 67 9.12 4.13 1.40
C ARG A 67 8.55 4.37 0.01
N LEU A 68 8.28 5.63 -0.35
CA LEU A 68 7.66 5.97 -1.64
C LEU A 68 8.57 5.63 -2.83
N ASP A 69 9.89 5.71 -2.64
CA ASP A 69 10.93 5.41 -3.61
C ASP A 69 11.32 3.91 -3.65
N GLU A 70 10.76 3.09 -2.76
CA GLU A 70 11.18 1.70 -2.60
C GLU A 70 10.63 0.78 -3.70
N LEU A 71 11.54 0.03 -4.30
CA LEU A 71 11.22 -1.04 -5.24
C LEU A 71 10.65 -2.25 -4.50
N TYR A 72 9.82 -3.05 -5.18
CA TYR A 72 9.31 -4.27 -4.57
C TYR A 72 10.45 -5.28 -4.47
N ARG A 73 10.73 -5.73 -3.25
CA ARG A 73 11.71 -6.77 -2.94
C ARG A 73 10.97 -8.03 -2.54
N GLY A 74 11.16 -9.10 -3.32
CA GLY A 74 10.61 -10.41 -3.00
C GLY A 74 11.26 -10.98 -1.74
N ALA A 75 10.70 -12.07 -1.19
CA ALA A 75 11.13 -12.62 0.10
C ALA A 75 12.63 -13.01 0.21
N CYS A 76 13.36 -13.16 -0.90
CA CYS A 76 14.82 -13.38 -0.87
C CYS A 76 15.62 -12.12 -0.50
N ASP A 77 15.05 -10.93 -0.62
CA ASP A 77 15.73 -9.65 -0.42
C ASP A 77 15.27 -9.01 0.90
N ARG A 78 16.11 -9.03 1.94
CA ARG A 78 15.79 -8.59 3.33
C ARG A 78 15.63 -7.06 3.53
N GLY A 79 14.98 -6.34 2.63
CA GLY A 79 14.60 -4.95 2.84
C GLY A 79 13.16 -4.71 2.44
N GLY A 80 12.32 -4.28 3.37
CA GLY A 80 10.91 -4.07 3.12
C GLY A 80 10.22 -3.24 4.21
N SER A 81 8.98 -2.84 3.89
CA SER A 81 8.00 -2.16 4.75
C SER A 81 8.13 -2.45 6.25
N ALA A 82 8.13 -1.39 7.07
CA ALA A 82 8.16 -1.49 8.52
C ALA A 82 6.73 -1.47 9.12
N LYS A 83 6.52 -2.20 10.22
CA LYS A 83 5.28 -2.10 11.00
C LYS A 83 5.54 -1.23 12.24
N GLY A 84 4.80 -0.13 12.36
CA GLY A 84 4.82 0.74 13.54
C GLY A 84 3.56 0.52 14.39
N ARG A 85 3.76 0.51 15.71
CA ARG A 85 2.68 0.62 16.70
C ARG A 85 2.52 2.08 17.09
#